data_AF-A0A511XMQ7-F1
#
_entry.id   AF-A0A511XMQ7-F1
#
_cell.length_a   1.000
_cell.length_b   1.000
_cell.length_c   1.000
_cell.angle_alpha   90.00
_cell.angle_beta   90.00
_cell.angle_gamma   90.00
#
_symmetry.space_group_name_H-M   'P 1'
#
loop_
_entity.id
_entity.type
_entity.pdbx_description
1 polymer ?
#
loop_
_entity_poly.entity_id
_entity_poly.type
_entity_poly.pdbx_seq_one_letter_code
_entity_poly.pdbx_strand_id
1 'polypeptide(L)'
;MEKYRITAVRPKGELNHLKSQFTVYHCQQKPDKTWTYQNIGWKTIYEVSDLLKAGHEVRSGKLVTTTGKTTMEHGDAIELEMRIAHNKTDFKISEMPDK
;
A
#
# COMPACT_ATOMS: atom_id res chain seq x y z
N MET A 1 -13.69 -7.76 -3.29
CA MET A 1 -12.49 -7.39 -2.50
C MET A 1 -11.27 -7.97 -3.21
N GLU A 2 -10.36 -7.11 -3.66
CA GLU A 2 -9.13 -7.50 -4.35
C GLU A 2 -7.92 -7.46 -3.39
N LYS A 3 -6.81 -8.10 -3.78
CA LYS A 3 -5.61 -8.20 -2.95
C LYS A 3 -4.39 -7.59 -3.63
N TYR A 4 -3.70 -6.71 -2.91
CA TYR A 4 -2.54 -5.98 -3.39
C TYR A 4 -1.33 -6.17 -2.48
N ARG A 5 -0.14 -6.12 -3.07
CA ARG A 5 1.14 -6.23 -2.34
C ARG A 5 2.08 -5.10 -2.72
N ILE A 6 2.59 -4.39 -1.71
CA ILE A 6 3.64 -3.39 -1.87
C ILE A 6 4.99 -4.05 -1.61
N THR A 7 5.88 -4.05 -2.60
CA THR A 7 7.18 -4.75 -2.49
C THR A 7 8.39 -3.83 -2.44
N ALA A 8 8.22 -2.56 -2.78
CA ALA A 8 9.29 -1.58 -2.76
C ALA A 8 8.72 -0.17 -2.61
N VAL A 9 9.55 0.74 -2.10
CA VAL A 9 9.27 2.17 -2.00
C VAL A 9 10.45 2.95 -2.58
N ARG A 10 10.18 4.06 -3.27
CA ARG A 10 11.20 5.00 -3.73
C ARG A 10 10.75 6.45 -3.55
N PRO A 11 11.66 7.39 -3.25
CA PRO A 11 11.35 8.81 -3.32
C PRO A 11 11.23 9.24 -4.80
N LYS A 12 10.18 9.98 -5.16
CA LYS A 12 10.05 10.58 -6.50
C LYS A 12 10.82 11.90 -6.57
N GLY A 13 12.15 11.82 -6.48
CA GLY A 13 13.05 12.94 -6.76
C GLY A 13 13.06 14.10 -5.77
N GLU A 14 12.46 13.96 -4.58
CA GLU A 14 12.46 15.03 -3.56
C GLU A 14 12.64 14.48 -2.14
N LEU A 15 13.19 15.33 -1.26
CA LEU A 15 13.39 15.13 0.19
C LEU A 15 12.09 14.87 0.97
N ASN A 16 10.93 15.02 0.34
CA ASN A 16 9.64 14.92 1.00
C ASN A 16 9.05 13.50 0.85
N HIS A 17 9.03 12.76 1.97
CA HIS A 17 8.51 11.38 2.06
C HIS A 17 7.08 11.22 1.52
N LEU A 18 6.29 12.29 1.48
CA LEU A 18 4.94 12.34 0.92
C LEU A 18 4.87 12.15 -0.60
N LYS A 19 5.99 12.32 -1.32
CA LYS A 19 6.09 12.08 -2.77
C LYS A 19 6.61 10.68 -3.10
N SER A 20 6.66 9.78 -2.13
CA SER A 20 7.10 8.40 -2.37
C SER A 20 6.17 7.66 -3.33
N GLN A 21 6.76 6.77 -4.12
CA GLN A 21 6.04 5.80 -4.93
C GLN A 21 6.30 4.39 -4.42
N PHE A 22 5.32 3.53 -4.63
CA PHE A 22 5.29 2.16 -4.14
C PHE A 22 5.16 1.21 -5.33
N THR A 23 6.01 0.20 -5.44
CA THR A 23 5.79 -0.86 -6.43
C THR A 23 4.65 -1.73 -5.94
N VAL A 24 3.57 -1.81 -6.72
CA VAL A 24 2.37 -2.56 -6.35
C VAL A 24 2.17 -3.76 -7.26
N TYR A 25 1.78 -4.87 -6.66
CA TYR A 25 1.34 -6.08 -7.33
C TYR A 25 -0.13 -6.35 -7.04
N HIS A 26 -0.91 -6.70 -8.06
CA HIS A 26 -2.31 -7.12 -7.93
C HIS A 26 -2.41 -8.64 -8.02
N CYS A 27 -3.08 -9.26 -7.05
CA CYS A 27 -3.43 -10.68 -7.07
C CYS A 27 -4.60 -10.92 -8.03
N GLN A 28 -4.33 -11.59 -9.13
CA GLN A 28 -5.33 -11.94 -10.14
C GLN A 28 -5.40 -13.45 -10.32
N GLN A 29 -6.60 -13.94 -10.56
CA GLN A 29 -6.81 -15.32 -10.98
C GLN A 29 -6.67 -15.41 -12.50
N LYS A 30 -5.80 -16.32 -12.97
CA LYS A 30 -5.65 -16.66 -14.38
C LYS A 30 -6.81 -17.54 -14.87
N PRO A 31 -6.99 -17.70 -16.19
CA PRO A 31 -8.02 -18.59 -16.75
C PRO A 31 -7.90 -20.05 -16.29
N ASP A 32 -6.68 -20.51 -15.97
CA ASP A 32 -6.38 -21.84 -15.42
C ASP A 32 -6.68 -21.97 -13.91
N LYS A 33 -7.37 -20.97 -13.33
CA LYS A 33 -7.72 -20.84 -11.91
C LYS A 33 -6.52 -20.67 -10.96
N THR A 34 -5.30 -20.52 -11.47
CA THR A 34 -4.13 -20.21 -10.64
C THR A 34 -4.10 -18.74 -10.24
N TRP A 35 -3.66 -18.45 -9.02
CA TRP A 35 -3.50 -17.09 -8.54
C TRP A 35 -2.09 -16.59 -8.81
N THR A 36 -1.98 -15.39 -9.38
CA THR A 36 -0.70 -14.76 -9.66
C THR A 36 -0.69 -13.31 -9.25
N TYR A 37 0.48 -12.81 -8.91
CA TYR A 37 0.68 -11.39 -8.61
C TYR A 37 1.26 -10.70 -9.85
N GLN A 38 0.45 -9.87 -10.50
CA GLN A 38 0.88 -9.05 -11.62
C GLN A 38 1.44 -7.72 -11.10
N ASN A 39 2.63 -7.34 -11.54
CA ASN A 39 3.17 -6.00 -11.27
C ASN A 39 2.32 -4.96 -12.02
N ILE A 40 1.70 -4.03 -11.30
CA ILE A 40 0.87 -2.95 -11.86
C ILE A 40 1.60 -1.59 -11.85
N GLY A 41 2.92 -1.62 -11.65
CA GLY A 41 3.82 -0.47 -11.69
C GLY A 41 3.99 0.24 -10.35
N TRP A 42 4.61 1.42 -10.45
CA TRP A 42 4.80 2.34 -9.33
C TRP A 42 3.53 3.17 -9.11
N LYS A 43 3.01 3.15 -7.89
CA LYS A 43 1.81 3.88 -7.46
C LYS A 43 2.16 4.95 -6.44
N THR A 44 1.47 6.07 -6.50
CA THR A 44 1.57 7.15 -5.51
C THR A 44 0.86 6.78 -4.21
N ILE A 45 1.13 7.54 -3.14
CA ILE A 45 0.37 7.39 -1.88
C ILE A 45 -1.14 7.60 -2.08
N TYR A 46 -1.55 8.48 -2.99
CA TYR A 46 -2.97 8.72 -3.30
C TYR A 46 -3.61 7.50 -3.95
N GLU A 47 -2.95 6.90 -4.94
CA GLU A 47 -3.45 5.67 -5.58
C GLU A 47 -3.52 4.50 -4.58
N VAL A 48 -2.53 4.34 -3.70
CA VAL A 48 -2.59 3.33 -2.62
C VAL A 48 -3.72 3.64 -1.64
N SER A 49 -3.94 4.92 -1.32
CA SER A 49 -5.04 5.35 -0.46
C SER A 49 -6.40 5.01 -1.06
N ASP A 50 -6.56 5.17 -2.37
CA ASP A 50 -7.81 4.84 -3.05
C ASP A 50 -8.10 3.33 -3.02
N LEU A 51 -7.07 2.48 -3.13
CA LEU A 51 -7.21 1.02 -2.94
C LEU A 51 -7.72 0.67 -1.54
N LEU A 52 -7.17 1.33 -0.51
CA LEU A 52 -7.58 1.12 0.88
C LEU A 52 -9.01 1.60 1.13
N LYS A 53 -9.38 2.78 0.60
CA LYS A 53 -10.75 3.33 0.69
C LYS A 53 -11.78 2.46 -0.03
N ALA A 54 -11.39 1.80 -1.12
CA ALA A 54 -12.23 0.83 -1.85
C ALA A 54 -12.40 -0.51 -1.10
N GLY A 55 -11.82 -0.65 0.10
CA GLY A 55 -11.91 -1.86 0.92
C GLY A 55 -11.10 -3.02 0.37
N HIS A 56 -10.04 -2.76 -0.40
CA HIS A 56 -9.13 -3.81 -0.86
C HIS A 56 -8.10 -4.17 0.22
N GLU A 57 -7.62 -5.41 0.18
CA GLU A 57 -6.57 -5.88 1.09
C GLU A 57 -5.21 -5.41 0.55
N VAL A 58 -4.56 -4.45 1.21
CA VAL A 58 -3.21 -4.01 0.85
C VAL A 58 -2.24 -4.44 1.96
N ARG A 59 -1.20 -5.20 1.60
CA ARG A 59 -0.16 -5.67 2.53
C ARG A 59 1.22 -5.40 1.96
N SER A 60 2.24 -5.37 2.80
CA SER A 60 3.62 -5.49 2.32
C SER A 60 3.85 -6.90 1.73
N GLY A 61 4.81 -7.03 0.84
CA GLY A 61 5.16 -8.31 0.26
C GLY A 61 6.59 -8.36 -0.23
N LYS A 62 7.07 -9.57 -0.50
CA LYS A 62 8.42 -9.81 -1.00
C LYS A 62 8.37 -10.87 -2.09
N LEU A 63 9.00 -10.59 -3.24
CA LEU A 63 9.21 -11.61 -4.25
C LEU A 63 10.35 -12.52 -3.83
N VAL A 64 10.09 -13.82 -3.77
CA VAL A 64 11.08 -14.85 -3.45
C VAL A 64 11.18 -15.82 -4.60
N THR A 65 12.37 -15.96 -5.15
CA THR A 65 12.67 -16.89 -6.24
C THR A 65 13.43 -18.09 -5.69
N THR A 66 12.87 -19.28 -5.83
CA THR A 66 13.50 -20.54 -5.47
C THR A 66 13.41 -21.48 -6.66
N THR A 67 14.54 -22.07 -7.08
CA THR A 67 14.60 -23.11 -8.13
C THR A 67 13.77 -22.79 -9.39
N GLY A 68 13.88 -21.56 -9.91
CA GLY A 68 13.18 -21.11 -11.13
C GLY A 68 11.71 -20.71 -10.95
N LYS A 69 11.18 -20.78 -9.72
CA LYS A 69 9.82 -20.33 -9.39
C LYS A 69 9.86 -19.07 -8.52
N THR A 70 9.24 -18.00 -9.00
CA THR A 70 9.04 -16.78 -8.22
C THR A 70 7.68 -16.82 -7.53
N THR A 71 7.65 -16.56 -6.23
CA THR A 71 6.45 -16.50 -5.39
C THR A 71 6.40 -15.19 -4.62
N MET A 72 5.23 -14.85 -4.10
CA MET A 72 5.01 -13.64 -3.30
C MET A 72 4.81 -14.03 -1.83
N GLU A 73 5.75 -13.67 -0.97
CA GLU A 73 5.56 -13.70 0.47
C GLU A 73 4.73 -12.49 0.93
N HIS A 74 3.97 -12.66 2.00
CA HIS A 74 3.07 -11.63 2.53
C HIS A 74 3.56 -11.14 3.88
N GLY A 75 3.73 -9.83 4.02
CA GLY A 75 4.04 -9.18 5.28
C GLY A 75 2.80 -8.55 5.91
N ASP A 76 3.01 -7.47 6.66
CA ASP A 76 1.99 -6.78 7.44
C ASP A 76 0.99 -5.99 6.58
N ALA A 77 -0.15 -5.65 7.18
CA ALA A 77 -1.14 -4.77 6.57
C ALA A 77 -0.56 -3.37 6.32
N ILE A 78 -0.95 -2.77 5.21
CA ILE A 78 -0.67 -1.36 4.93
C ILE A 78 -1.88 -0.54 5.35
N GLU A 79 -1.62 0.50 6.13
CA GLU A 79 -2.64 1.37 6.71
C GLU A 79 -2.33 2.83 6.38
N LEU A 80 -3.36 3.69 6.44
CA LEU A 80 -3.21 5.14 6.36
C LEU A 80 -3.28 5.72 7.76
N GLU A 81 -2.23 6.42 8.16
CA GLU A 81 -2.21 7.15 9.43
C GLU A 81 -2.45 8.64 9.17
N MET A 82 -3.46 9.21 9.83
CA MET A 82 -3.67 10.64 9.88
C MET A 82 -2.78 11.25 10.96
N ARG A 83 -1.98 12.25 10.60
CA ARG A 83 -1.09 12.95 11.54
C ARG A 83 -1.38 14.45 11.55
N ILE A 84 -1.44 15.04 12.74
CA ILE A 84 -1.49 16.49 12.91
C ILE A 84 -0.06 17.02 12.85
N ALA A 85 0.27 17.79 11.81
CA ALA A 85 1.64 18.22 11.51
C ALA A 85 2.21 19.24 12.51
N HIS A 86 1.36 20.03 13.15
CA HIS A 86 1.76 21.00 14.16
C HIS A 86 0.61 21.24 15.14
N ASN A 87 0.76 20.80 16.39
CA ASN A 87 -0.19 21.06 17.46
C ASN A 87 0.31 22.29 18.23
N LYS A 88 -0.13 23.50 17.85
CA LYS A 88 0.04 24.68 18.71
C LYS A 88 -0.93 24.66 19.91
N THR A 89 -1.89 23.76 19.89
CA THR A 89 -2.94 23.64 20.89
C THR A 89 -3.21 22.17 21.13
N ASP A 90 -3.22 21.74 22.39
CA ASP A 90 -3.62 20.39 22.77
C ASP A 90 -5.14 20.25 22.62
N PHE A 91 -5.60 19.80 21.46
CA PHE A 91 -7.01 19.44 21.30
C PHE A 91 -7.28 18.14 22.04
N LYS A 92 -8.23 18.16 22.98
CA LYS A 92 -8.83 16.92 23.46
C LYS A 92 -9.63 16.31 22.31
N ILE A 93 -9.46 15.00 22.08
CA ILE A 93 -10.19 14.29 21.00
C ILE A 93 -11.71 14.48 21.15
N SER A 94 -12.23 14.61 22.39
CA SER A 94 -13.63 14.89 22.69
C SER A 94 -14.15 16.26 22.20
N GLU A 95 -13.26 17.16 21.80
CA GLU A 95 -13.59 18.52 21.34
C GLU A 95 -13.43 18.68 19.82
N MET A 96 -12.99 17.62 19.11
CA MET A 96 -12.98 17.64 17.65
C MET A 96 -14.43 17.60 17.14
N PRO A 97 -14.84 18.51 16.24
CA PRO A 97 -16.21 18.55 15.75
C PRO A 97 -16.52 17.31 14.90
N ASP A 98 -17.51 16.54 15.33
CA ASP A 98 -18.13 15.46 14.56
C ASP A 98 -19.02 16.06 13.45
N LYS A 99 -18.44 16.55 12.36
CA LYS A 99 -19.20 16.88 11.14
C LYS A 99 -18.44 16.54 9.86
#